data_AF-A0A351LYV8-F1
#
_entry.id   AF-A0A351LYV8-F1
#
_cell.length_a   1.000
_cell.length_b   1.000
_cell.length_c   1.000
_cell.angle_alpha   90.00
_cell.angle_beta   90.00
_cell.angle_gamma   90.00
#
_symmetry.space_group_name_H-M   'P 1'
#
loop_
_entity.id
_entity.type
_entity.pdbx_description
1 polymer ?
#
loop_
_entity_poly.entity_id
_entity_poly.type
_entity_poly.pdbx_seq_one_letter_code
_entity_poly.pdbx_strand_id
1 'polypeptide(L)'
;PTYEDARRVAETVASMFTLGRVDRVELVYTEFMSIGSQKVTTRRFLPLESTETIAAVGGGEAAVSGSFEFEPSPEAVLAALLPRYVEARLFGALLESAASEHANRQRAMKAATDNAEELITKLSREMNRARQDSITTEIMEIVSGAEALGSDDETEDRPAAVGVEA
;
A
#
# COMPACT_ATOMS: atom_id res chain seq x y z
N PRO A 1 4.66 -2.51 16.13
CA PRO A 1 4.74 -3.67 17.04
C PRO A 1 5.69 -3.32 18.20
N THR A 2 5.40 -3.77 19.42
CA THR A 2 6.27 -3.55 20.59
C THR A 2 7.09 -4.79 20.91
N TYR A 3 8.15 -4.64 21.70
CA TYR A 3 8.92 -5.79 22.18
C TYR A 3 8.04 -6.72 23.04
N GLU A 4 7.11 -6.15 23.80
CA GLU A 4 6.17 -6.90 24.64
C GLU A 4 5.25 -7.82 23.80
N ASP A 5 4.83 -7.37 22.63
CA ASP A 5 4.06 -8.20 21.70
C ASP A 5 4.87 -9.42 21.24
N ALA A 6 6.15 -9.20 20.90
CA ALA A 6 7.05 -10.28 20.53
C ALA A 6 7.27 -11.25 21.70
N ARG A 7 7.50 -10.74 22.91
CA ARG A 7 7.72 -11.55 24.10
C ARG A 7 6.56 -12.51 24.35
N ARG A 8 5.33 -11.99 24.38
CA ARG A 8 4.12 -12.79 24.62
C ARG A 8 3.95 -13.93 23.61
N VAL A 9 4.22 -13.66 22.33
CA VAL A 9 4.13 -14.68 21.27
C VAL A 9 5.28 -15.68 21.39
N ALA A 10 6.51 -15.22 21.62
CA ALA A 10 7.69 -16.05 21.78
C ALA A 10 7.55 -17.00 22.98
N GLU A 11 7.09 -16.52 24.14
CA GLU A 11 6.84 -17.34 25.33
C GLU A 11 5.81 -18.43 25.07
N THR A 12 4.70 -18.10 24.40
CA THR A 12 3.64 -19.05 24.07
C THR A 12 4.17 -20.16 23.15
N VAL A 13 4.87 -19.77 22.09
CA VAL A 13 5.44 -20.69 21.10
C VAL A 13 6.54 -21.56 21.70
N ALA A 14 7.44 -20.96 22.48
CA ALA A 14 8.51 -21.68 23.17
C ALA A 14 7.94 -22.69 24.17
N SER A 15 6.90 -22.32 24.92
CA SER A 15 6.22 -23.21 25.87
C SER A 15 5.59 -24.42 25.18
N MET A 16 4.96 -24.22 24.01
CA MET A 16 4.40 -25.35 23.24
C MET A 16 5.50 -26.31 22.77
N PHE A 17 6.64 -25.78 22.36
CA PHE A 17 7.79 -26.58 21.92
C PHE A 17 8.43 -27.35 23.09
N THR A 18 8.69 -26.69 24.23
CA THR A 18 9.30 -27.34 25.40
C THR A 18 8.39 -28.37 26.06
N LEU A 19 7.07 -28.20 25.98
CA LEU A 19 6.09 -29.20 26.42
C LEU A 19 5.91 -30.36 25.42
N GLY A 20 6.63 -30.37 24.30
CA GLY A 20 6.52 -31.40 23.26
C GLY A 20 5.18 -31.42 22.53
N ARG A 21 4.42 -30.31 22.57
CA ARG A 21 3.16 -30.19 21.82
C ARG A 21 3.39 -29.92 20.34
N VAL A 22 4.56 -29.37 20.01
CA VAL A 22 5.01 -29.10 18.64
C VAL A 22 6.49 -29.44 18.51
N ASP A 23 6.88 -30.07 17.39
CA ASP A 23 8.27 -30.46 17.13
C ASP A 23 9.03 -29.48 16.24
N ARG A 24 8.32 -28.57 15.57
CA ARG A 24 8.87 -27.57 14.65
C ARG A 24 8.00 -26.34 14.61
N VAL A 25 8.64 -25.18 14.60
CA VAL A 25 7.99 -23.88 14.41
C VAL A 25 8.66 -23.15 13.25
N GLU A 26 7.87 -22.72 12.30
CA GLU A 26 8.32 -21.88 11.19
C GLU A 26 7.75 -20.47 11.32
N LEU A 27 8.60 -19.48 11.08
CA LEU A 27 8.23 -18.07 11.06
C LEU A 27 8.14 -17.62 9.61
N VAL A 28 6.93 -17.33 9.18
CA VAL A 28 6.64 -16.75 7.86
C VAL A 28 6.40 -15.26 8.04
N TYR A 29 7.19 -14.44 7.36
CA TYR A 29 7.08 -13.00 7.44
C TYR A 29 7.58 -12.34 6.15
N THR A 30 7.34 -11.04 6.02
CA THR A 30 7.82 -10.27 4.87
C THR A 30 9.14 -9.60 5.22
N GLU A 31 10.22 -10.07 4.61
CA GLU A 31 11.57 -9.53 4.74
C GLU A 31 11.68 -8.24 3.93
N PHE A 32 12.08 -7.17 4.62
CA PHE A 32 12.26 -5.86 4.02
C PHE A 32 13.64 -5.81 3.33
N MET A 33 13.66 -5.83 2.00
CA MET A 33 14.90 -5.64 1.24
C MET A 33 15.12 -4.17 0.88
N SER A 34 14.10 -3.51 0.34
CA SER A 34 14.12 -2.09 0.01
C SER A 34 12.69 -1.54 -0.03
N ILE A 35 12.52 -0.24 -0.27
CA ILE A 35 11.18 0.33 -0.47
C ILE A 35 10.47 -0.29 -1.67
N GLY A 36 11.18 -0.64 -2.74
CA GLY A 36 10.62 -1.20 -3.97
C GLY A 36 10.51 -2.72 -4.01
N SER A 37 11.24 -3.43 -3.13
CA SER A 37 11.30 -4.89 -3.13
C SER A 37 11.16 -5.46 -1.73
N GLN A 38 10.24 -6.39 -1.55
CA GLN A 38 10.07 -7.17 -0.34
C GLN A 38 9.88 -8.64 -0.73
N LYS A 39 10.30 -9.53 0.16
CA LYS A 39 10.25 -10.97 -0.10
C LYS A 39 9.52 -11.67 1.03
N VAL A 40 8.56 -12.53 0.71
CA VAL A 40 8.01 -13.45 1.71
C VAL A 40 9.06 -14.52 1.98
N THR A 41 9.53 -14.55 3.22
CA THR A 41 10.56 -15.49 3.65
C THR A 41 9.99 -16.38 4.75
N THR A 42 10.27 -17.68 4.66
CA THR A 42 9.99 -18.65 5.71
C THR A 42 11.31 -19.01 6.36
N ARG A 43 11.45 -18.78 7.66
CA ARG A 43 12.64 -19.16 8.44
C ARG A 43 12.25 -20.12 9.55
N ARG A 44 13.08 -21.13 9.80
CA ARG A 44 12.86 -22.05 10.93
C ARG A 44 13.05 -21.29 12.24
N PHE A 45 11.99 -21.18 13.04
CA PHE A 45 12.02 -20.47 14.32
C PHE A 45 12.52 -21.37 15.46
N LEU A 46 11.95 -22.57 15.58
CA LEU A 46 12.36 -23.63 16.51
C LEU A 46 12.35 -25.00 15.79
N PRO A 47 13.25 -25.95 16.10
CA PRO A 47 14.42 -25.80 16.96
C PRO A 47 15.44 -24.80 16.39
N LEU A 48 16.24 -24.18 17.25
CA LEU A 48 17.30 -23.27 16.84
C LEU A 48 18.30 -24.00 15.92
N GLU A 49 18.83 -23.30 14.92
CA GLU A 49 19.83 -23.85 14.02
C GLU A 49 21.22 -23.79 14.65
N SER A 50 22.20 -24.52 14.10
CA SER A 50 23.57 -24.44 14.60
C SER A 50 24.10 -23.02 14.49
N THR A 51 25.02 -22.65 15.38
CA THR A 51 25.69 -21.34 15.37
C THR A 51 26.36 -21.04 14.02
N GLU A 52 26.89 -22.06 13.35
CA GLU A 52 27.44 -22.00 11.99
C GLU A 52 26.38 -21.62 10.94
N THR A 53 25.18 -22.21 11.05
CA THR A 53 24.05 -21.90 10.16
C THR A 53 23.53 -20.48 10.42
N ILE A 54 23.47 -20.06 11.69
CA ILE A 54 23.05 -18.71 12.08
C ILE A 54 24.06 -17.66 11.57
N ALA A 55 25.37 -17.92 11.69
CA ALA A 55 26.43 -17.02 11.23
C ALA A 55 26.47 -16.88 9.70
N ALA A 56 26.31 -18.00 8.97
CA ALA A 56 26.27 -18.01 7.51
C ALA A 56 25.07 -17.22 6.93
N VAL A 57 23.91 -17.27 7.59
CA VAL A 57 22.69 -16.55 7.17
C VAL A 57 22.70 -15.08 7.63
N GLY A 58 23.34 -14.78 8.76
CA GLY A 58 23.40 -13.43 9.34
C GLY A 58 24.52 -12.54 8.82
N GLY A 59 25.42 -13.04 7.96
CA GLY A 59 26.53 -12.26 7.39
C GLY A 59 27.61 -11.85 8.39
N GLY A 60 27.65 -12.48 9.57
CA GLY A 60 28.64 -12.21 10.62
C GLY A 60 29.76 -13.26 10.62
N GLU A 61 30.98 -12.85 10.94
CA GLU A 61 32.07 -13.79 11.20
C GLU A 61 31.73 -14.65 12.42
N ALA A 62 31.76 -15.98 12.25
CA ALA A 62 31.50 -16.94 13.32
C ALA A 62 32.57 -16.91 14.43
N ALA A 63 33.69 -16.21 14.21
CA ALA A 63 34.84 -16.17 15.10
C ALA A 63 34.84 -14.89 15.94
N VAL A 64 34.09 -14.89 17.04
CA VAL A 64 34.38 -13.94 18.12
C VAL A 64 35.72 -14.33 18.73
N SER A 65 36.75 -13.57 18.41
CA SER A 65 38.13 -13.80 18.85
C SER A 65 38.32 -13.23 20.25
N GLY A 66 37.91 -13.96 21.29
CA GLY A 66 38.09 -13.56 22.68
C GLY A 66 37.86 -14.71 23.67
N SER A 67 38.67 -14.78 24.72
CA SER A 67 38.42 -15.68 25.86
C SER A 67 37.34 -15.08 26.75
N PHE A 68 36.23 -15.79 26.92
CA PHE A 68 35.15 -15.40 27.84
C PHE A 68 35.28 -16.15 29.16
N GLU A 69 35.19 -15.42 30.26
CA GLU A 69 34.97 -16.01 31.58
C GLU A 69 33.47 -16.03 31.86
N PHE A 70 32.94 -17.19 32.23
CA PHE A 70 31.52 -17.40 32.45
C PHE A 70 31.24 -17.56 33.92
N GLU A 71 30.34 -16.75 34.45
CA GLU A 71 29.85 -16.87 35.81
C GLU A 71 28.31 -16.94 35.79
N PRO A 72 27.67 -17.97 36.35
CA PRO A 72 28.23 -19.10 37.13
C PRO A 72 28.74 -20.30 36.31
N SER A 73 28.21 -20.53 35.10
CA SER A 73 28.72 -21.52 34.14
C SER A 73 28.26 -21.16 32.72
N PRO A 74 28.94 -21.63 31.66
CA PRO A 74 28.53 -21.38 30.28
C PRO A 74 27.08 -21.83 29.99
N GLU A 75 26.66 -22.97 30.53
CA GLU A 75 25.32 -23.52 30.33
C GLU A 75 24.25 -22.67 31.01
N ALA A 76 24.52 -22.18 32.22
CA ALA A 76 23.61 -21.30 32.95
C ALA A 76 23.42 -19.97 32.22
N VAL A 77 24.52 -19.39 31.71
CA VAL A 77 24.47 -18.16 30.91
C VAL A 77 23.67 -18.40 29.62
N LEU A 78 23.93 -19.49 28.91
CA LEU A 78 23.20 -19.83 27.69
C LEU A 78 21.70 -20.02 27.94
N ALA A 79 21.33 -20.74 29.01
CA ALA A 79 19.95 -20.96 29.40
C ALA A 79 19.19 -19.65 29.68
N ALA A 80 19.87 -18.66 30.27
CA ALA A 80 19.30 -17.33 30.50
C ALA A 80 19.20 -16.48 29.22
N LEU A 81 20.11 -16.67 28.26
CA LEU A 81 20.14 -15.90 27.01
C LEU A 81 19.18 -16.43 25.94
N LEU A 82 18.93 -17.74 25.91
CA LEU A 82 18.09 -18.39 24.90
C LEU A 82 16.68 -17.77 24.78
N PRO A 83 15.93 -17.53 25.87
CA PRO A 83 14.62 -16.87 25.78
C PRO A 83 14.73 -15.49 25.14
N ARG A 84 15.70 -14.67 25.57
CA ARG A 84 15.92 -13.32 25.05
C ARG A 84 16.29 -13.34 23.56
N TYR A 85 17.05 -14.34 23.13
CA TYR A 85 17.38 -14.52 21.72
C TYR A 85 16.14 -14.83 20.87
N VAL A 86 15.27 -15.74 21.34
CA VAL A 86 14.02 -16.09 20.65
C VAL A 86 13.08 -14.89 20.57
N GLU A 87 12.93 -14.14 21.66
CA GLU A 87 12.15 -12.90 21.72
C GLU A 87 12.69 -11.84 20.73
N ALA A 88 13.99 -11.57 20.77
CA ALA A 88 14.63 -10.59 19.90
C ALA A 88 14.52 -10.98 18.41
N ARG A 89 14.65 -12.27 18.09
CA ARG A 89 14.50 -12.78 16.73
C ARG A 89 13.08 -12.58 16.21
N LEU A 90 12.08 -12.86 17.03
CA LEU A 90 10.68 -12.61 16.66
C LEU A 90 10.39 -11.12 16.51
N PHE A 91 10.91 -10.30 17.43
CA PHE A 91 10.77 -8.86 17.36
C PHE A 91 11.37 -8.27 16.08
N GLY A 92 12.57 -8.74 15.68
CA GLY A 92 13.19 -8.37 14.41
C GLY A 92 12.30 -8.68 13.21
N ALA A 93 11.73 -9.89 13.14
CA ALA A 93 10.81 -10.26 12.06
C ALA A 93 9.52 -9.41 12.04
N LEU A 94 8.98 -9.05 13.21
CA LEU A 94 7.84 -8.14 13.32
C LEU A 94 8.17 -6.73 12.80
N LEU A 95 9.37 -6.23 13.09
CA LEU A 95 9.84 -4.93 12.58
C LEU A 95 10.03 -4.94 11.06
N GLU A 96 10.66 -5.99 10.52
CA GLU A 96 10.81 -6.16 9.06
C GLU A 96 9.47 -6.24 8.34
N SER A 97 8.51 -7.00 8.90
CA SER A 97 7.17 -7.11 8.33
C SER A 97 6.41 -5.79 8.39
N ALA A 98 6.53 -5.02 9.49
CA ALA A 98 5.90 -3.71 9.61
C ALA A 98 6.52 -2.69 8.63
N ALA A 99 7.84 -2.68 8.48
CA ALA A 99 8.52 -1.83 7.50
C ALA A 99 8.08 -2.16 6.07
N SER A 100 8.00 -3.45 5.74
CA SER A 100 7.50 -3.95 4.46
C SER A 100 6.06 -3.55 4.18
N GLU A 101 5.19 -3.63 5.20
CA GLU A 101 3.80 -3.20 5.11
C GLU A 101 3.69 -1.70 4.82
N HIS A 102 4.44 -0.87 5.56
CA HIS A 102 4.45 0.57 5.35
C HIS A 102 4.95 0.95 3.95
N ALA A 103 6.03 0.33 3.47
CA ALA A 103 6.56 0.56 2.13
C ALA A 103 5.56 0.15 1.03
N ASN A 104 4.91 -1.01 1.18
CA ASN A 104 3.87 -1.46 0.26
C ASN A 104 2.66 -0.51 0.26
N ARG A 105 2.22 -0.08 1.44
CA ARG A 105 1.12 0.87 1.57
C ARG A 105 1.44 2.21 0.92
N GLN A 106 2.63 2.75 1.13
CA GLN A 106 3.06 4.00 0.50
C GLN A 106 3.08 3.90 -1.03
N ARG A 107 3.57 2.79 -1.59
CA ARG A 107 3.54 2.57 -3.04
C ARG A 107 2.13 2.43 -3.59
N ALA A 108 1.27 1.67 -2.91
CA ALA A 108 -0.13 1.51 -3.31
C ALA A 108 -0.87 2.86 -3.30
N MET A 109 -0.63 3.68 -2.26
CA MET A 109 -1.23 5.01 -2.16
C MET A 109 -0.70 5.96 -3.23
N LYS A 110 0.61 5.92 -3.54
CA LYS A 110 1.18 6.70 -4.64
C LYS A 110 0.52 6.34 -5.97
N ALA A 111 0.42 5.05 -6.29
CA ALA A 111 -0.24 4.60 -7.51
C ALA A 111 -1.73 5.00 -7.56
N ALA A 112 -2.43 4.97 -6.42
CA ALA A 112 -3.81 5.43 -6.33
C ALA A 112 -3.93 6.94 -6.59
N THR A 113 -3.02 7.76 -6.06
CA THR A 113 -2.97 9.20 -6.33
C THR A 113 -2.69 9.49 -7.80
N ASP A 114 -1.69 8.83 -8.39
CA ASP A 114 -1.34 8.99 -9.79
C ASP A 114 -2.55 8.64 -10.70
N ASN A 115 -3.25 7.53 -10.41
CA ASN A 115 -4.47 7.13 -11.13
C ASN A 115 -5.63 8.15 -10.94
N ALA A 116 -5.75 8.75 -9.76
CA ALA A 116 -6.77 9.76 -9.49
C ALA A 116 -6.50 11.06 -10.26
N GLU A 117 -5.23 11.48 -10.38
CA GLU A 117 -4.84 12.65 -11.18
C GLU A 117 -5.14 12.45 -12.68
N GLU A 118 -4.91 11.25 -13.20
CA GLU A 118 -5.31 10.88 -14.57
C GLU A 118 -6.83 11.01 -14.77
N LEU A 119 -7.63 10.49 -13.82
CA LEU A 119 -9.09 10.60 -13.86
C LEU A 119 -9.56 12.05 -13.77
N ILE A 120 -8.98 12.86 -12.89
CA ILE A 120 -9.29 14.29 -12.77
C ILE A 120 -9.04 15.00 -14.10
N THR A 121 -7.90 14.73 -14.74
CA THR A 121 -7.56 15.32 -16.04
C THR A 121 -8.58 14.92 -17.11
N LYS A 122 -8.98 13.65 -17.16
CA LYS A 122 -9.96 13.15 -18.12
C LYS A 122 -11.35 13.77 -17.91
N LEU A 123 -11.86 13.72 -16.68
CA LEU A 123 -13.18 14.24 -16.33
C LEU A 123 -13.25 15.76 -16.50
N SER A 124 -12.16 16.49 -16.25
CA SER A 124 -12.10 17.94 -16.48
C SER A 124 -12.23 18.28 -17.96
N ARG A 125 -11.65 17.47 -18.85
CA ARG A 125 -11.82 17.65 -20.31
C ARG A 125 -13.25 17.35 -20.74
N GLU A 126 -13.84 16.28 -20.24
CA GLU A 126 -15.24 15.92 -20.52
C GLU A 126 -16.21 17.00 -20.02
N MET A 127 -16.02 17.51 -18.81
CA MET A 127 -16.81 18.61 -18.24
C MET A 127 -16.71 19.87 -19.09
N ASN A 128 -15.51 20.25 -19.52
CA ASN A 128 -15.32 21.44 -20.36
C ASN A 128 -15.99 21.29 -21.73
N ARG A 129 -15.96 20.09 -22.31
CA ARG A 129 -16.65 19.80 -23.57
C ARG A 129 -18.16 19.88 -23.39
N ALA A 130 -18.73 19.20 -22.39
CA ALA A 130 -20.15 19.25 -22.09
C ALA A 130 -20.64 20.68 -21.80
N ARG A 131 -19.81 21.49 -21.13
CA ARG A 131 -20.09 22.91 -20.89
C ARG A 131 -20.15 23.70 -22.19
N GLN A 132 -19.22 23.47 -23.12
CA GLN A 132 -19.22 24.15 -24.43
C GLN A 132 -20.44 23.73 -25.26
N ASP A 133 -20.74 22.43 -25.31
CA ASP A 133 -21.90 21.90 -26.02
C ASP A 133 -23.19 22.53 -25.47
N SER A 134 -23.34 22.64 -24.14
CA SER A 134 -24.49 23.29 -23.50
C SER A 134 -24.61 24.78 -23.84
N ILE A 135 -23.50 25.54 -23.83
CA ILE A 135 -23.50 26.96 -24.20
C ILE A 135 -23.91 27.13 -25.66
N THR A 136 -23.39 26.27 -26.55
CA THR A 136 -23.77 26.31 -27.97
C THR A 136 -25.24 25.98 -28.17
N THR A 137 -25.78 24.97 -27.49
CA THR A 137 -27.22 24.66 -27.53
C THR A 137 -28.06 25.85 -27.08
N GLU A 138 -27.72 26.47 -25.95
CA GLU A 138 -28.45 27.63 -25.43
C GLU A 138 -28.40 28.82 -26.40
N ILE A 139 -27.25 29.11 -27.02
CA ILE A 139 -27.13 30.15 -28.05
C ILE A 139 -27.99 29.82 -29.28
N MET A 140 -27.98 28.58 -29.74
CA MET A 140 -28.78 28.15 -30.90
C MET A 140 -30.28 28.28 -30.61
N GLU A 141 -30.72 27.94 -29.39
CA GLU A 141 -32.09 28.12 -28.95
C GLU A 141 -32.49 29.61 -28.95
N ILE A 142 -31.63 30.50 -28.43
CA ILE A 142 -31.88 31.95 -28.44
C ILE A 142 -32.00 32.51 -29.86
N VAL A 143 -31.08 32.15 -30.77
CA VAL A 143 -31.09 32.62 -32.15
C VAL A 143 -32.34 32.12 -32.89
N SER A 144 -32.67 30.83 -32.75
CA SER A 144 -33.86 30.25 -33.38
C SER A 144 -35.17 30.88 -32.87
N GLY A 145 -35.26 31.19 -31.57
CA GLY A 145 -36.41 31.87 -30.98
C GLY A 145 -36.52 33.32 -31.44
N ALA A 146 -35.40 34.03 -31.59
CA ALA A 146 -35.37 35.40 -32.10
C ALA A 146 -35.79 35.47 -33.58
N GLU A 147 -35.32 34.55 -34.43
CA GLU A 147 -35.74 34.46 -35.83
C GLU A 147 -37.23 34.17 -35.98
N ALA A 148 -37.79 33.29 -35.16
CA ALA A 148 -39.22 32.98 -35.18
C ALA A 148 -40.09 34.23 -34.92
N LEU A 149 -39.67 35.11 -34.01
CA LEU A 149 -40.38 36.38 -33.71
C LEU A 149 -40.21 37.42 -34.82
N GLY A 150 -39.05 37.49 -35.49
CA GLY A 150 -38.79 38.43 -36.58
C GLY A 150 -39.53 38.09 -37.88
N SER A 151 -39.80 36.80 -38.12
CA SER A 151 -40.53 36.37 -39.32
C SER A 151 -42.02 36.73 -39.32
N ASP A 152 -42.61 37.03 -38.15
CA ASP A 152 -43.98 37.53 -38.06
C ASP A 152 -44.10 39.00 -38.49
N ASP A 153 -43.04 39.81 -38.32
CA ASP A 153 -43.04 41.26 -38.63
C ASP A 153 -42.98 41.53 -40.16
N GLU A 154 -42.37 40.63 -40.94
CA GLU A 154 -42.31 40.74 -42.41
C GLU A 154 -43.63 40.40 -43.13
N THR A 155 -44.61 39.82 -42.43
CA THR A 155 -45.92 39.49 -43.04
C THR A 155 -46.95 40.62 -42.97
N GLU A 156 -46.75 41.66 -42.15
CA GLU A 156 -47.68 42.80 -42.06
C GLU A 156 -47.42 43.92 -43.11
N ASP A 157 -46.21 44.05 -43.69
CA ASP A 157 -45.85 45.17 -44.58
C ASP A 157 -45.86 44.85 -46.09
N ARG A 158 -46.70 43.91 -46.55
CA ARG A 158 -46.94 43.76 -47.99
C ARG A 158 -48.08 44.69 -48.41
N PRO A 159 -47.81 45.81 -49.12
CA PRO A 159 -48.90 46.62 -49.65
C PRO A 159 -49.72 45.78 -50.61
N ALA A 160 -51.03 45.73 -50.37
CA ALA A 160 -51.99 45.14 -51.31
C ALA A 160 -51.76 45.78 -52.68
N ALA A 161 -51.24 44.98 -53.63
CA ALA A 161 -51.06 45.42 -55.00
C ALA A 161 -52.44 45.76 -55.58
N VAL A 162 -52.69 47.06 -55.71
CA VAL A 162 -53.79 47.63 -56.48
C VAL A 162 -53.51 47.37 -57.96
N GLY A 163 -54.46 46.76 -58.66
CA GLY A 163 -54.45 46.50 -60.11
C GLY A 163 -55.71 45.72 -60.50
N VAL A 164 -56.86 46.37 -60.69
CA VAL A 164 -57.36 46.95 -61.96
C VAL A 164 -57.87 45.89 -62.96
N GLU A 165 -59.21 45.85 -63.04
CA GLU A 165 -60.12 45.61 -64.19
C GLU A 165 -59.85 44.49 -65.21
N ALA A 166 -60.85 43.61 -65.36
CA ALA A 166 -61.73 43.56 -66.54
C ALA A 166 -63.07 42.90 -66.18
#